data_AF-A0A4U1BBV5-F1
#
_entry.id   AF-A0A4U1BBV5-F1
#
_cell.length_a   1.000
_cell.length_b   1.000
_cell.length_c   1.000
_cell.angle_alpha   90.00
_cell.angle_beta   90.00
_cell.angle_gamma   90.00
#
_symmetry.space_group_name_H-M   'P 1'
#
loop_
_entity.id
_entity.type
_entity.pdbx_description
1 polymer ?
#
loop_
_entity_poly.entity_id
_entity_poly.type
_entity_poly.pdbx_seq_one_letter_code
_entity_poly.pdbx_strand_id
1 'polypeptide(L)'
;MLASLRLTVAAILALILGLMLVSGRGWPLAATLTLPALLLWLNLGAALAVFPVFRRSLSLTLFHLALMLMLPLALVAGRFHFAGHFELPEGAAFDPGRLVIDRQGPWYTPGLSALNLTLDSISASYAEGLRPQHIRARVRLNGDGKVIAEGRPLHWQGYRLYVTKNVGFSVNLDYLASNGSRHNLSVNFPWFLGNELAQAQELTLGGDRLWLKLDGLEAVFDDSLAVSPLRLPARPKLVVRRQETRRVLSLGQKAGLGQGTLVFRGVHFWQGFKVQHDPSRHWMLALVLLMLGSLSCFLVRRHVLRR
;
A
#
# COMPACT_ATOMS: atom_id res chain seq x y z
N MET A 1 27.12 4.74 35.84
CA MET A 1 27.28 3.30 36.14
C MET A 1 26.38 2.50 35.22
N LEU A 2 26.95 1.64 34.37
CA LEU A 2 26.20 0.67 33.56
C LEU A 2 25.66 -0.45 34.46
N ALA A 3 24.73 -1.26 33.95
CA ALA A 3 23.99 -2.28 34.68
C ALA A 3 23.13 -1.72 35.86
N SER A 4 22.60 -0.50 35.73
CA SER A 4 21.83 0.15 36.79
C SER A 4 20.33 0.18 36.49
N LEU A 5 19.50 -0.15 37.49
CA LEU A 5 18.05 -0.01 37.41
C LEU A 5 17.62 1.44 37.17
N ARG A 6 18.28 2.39 37.84
CA ARG A 6 18.01 3.83 37.66
C ARG A 6 18.26 4.26 36.22
N LEU A 7 19.33 3.73 35.61
CA LEU A 7 19.66 4.01 34.21
C LEU A 7 18.64 3.38 33.25
N THR A 8 18.18 2.16 33.50
CA THR A 8 17.10 1.53 32.73
C THR A 8 15.84 2.38 32.75
N VAL A 9 15.39 2.81 33.94
CA VAL A 9 14.18 3.62 34.10
C VAL A 9 14.35 4.97 33.40
N ALA A 10 15.48 5.64 33.59
CA ALA A 10 15.76 6.91 32.92
C ALA A 10 15.77 6.77 31.38
N ALA A 11 16.39 5.71 30.85
CA ALA A 11 16.42 5.47 29.41
C ALA A 11 15.03 5.13 28.83
N ILE A 12 14.20 4.36 29.54
CA ILE A 12 12.82 4.09 29.15
C ILE A 12 11.98 5.38 29.16
N LEU A 13 12.09 6.20 30.21
CA LEU A 13 11.39 7.48 30.28
C LEU A 13 11.83 8.41 29.14
N ALA A 14 13.13 8.45 28.83
CA ALA A 14 13.66 9.20 27.71
C ALA A 14 13.15 8.67 26.35
N LEU A 15 13.00 7.35 26.17
CA LEU A 15 12.37 6.76 24.98
C LEU A 15 10.91 7.16 24.84
N ILE A 16 10.14 7.09 25.92
CA ILE A 16 8.71 7.48 25.95
C ILE A 16 8.57 8.96 25.60
N LEU A 17 9.34 9.83 26.26
CA LEU A 17 9.34 11.26 25.99
C LEU A 17 9.76 11.57 24.55
N GLY A 18 10.80 10.89 24.05
CA GLY A 18 11.24 11.00 22.67
C GLY A 18 10.16 10.62 21.67
N LEU A 19 9.42 9.54 21.93
CA LEU A 19 8.30 9.11 21.09
C LEU A 19 7.17 10.17 21.07
N MET A 20 6.85 10.75 22.23
CA MET A 20 5.85 11.83 22.31
C MET A 20 6.28 13.07 21.52
N LEU A 21 7.56 13.47 21.63
CA LEU A 21 8.11 14.63 20.91
C LEU A 21 8.11 14.42 19.39
N VAL A 22 8.51 13.24 18.93
CA VAL A 22 8.50 12.88 17.51
C VAL A 22 7.07 12.88 16.96
N SER A 23 6.11 12.35 17.73
CA SER A 23 4.71 12.26 17.30
C SER A 23 4.01 13.62 17.22
N GLY A 24 4.38 14.59 18.08
CA GLY A 24 3.70 15.88 18.17
C GLY A 24 4.37 17.05 17.43
N ARG A 25 5.69 16.99 17.17
CA ARG A 25 6.46 18.14 16.67
C ARG A 25 7.29 17.87 15.40
N GLY A 26 7.19 16.67 14.82
CA GLY A 26 7.92 16.33 13.59
C GLY A 26 9.44 16.31 13.74
N TRP A 27 9.95 16.12 14.96
CA TRP A 27 11.39 16.04 15.23
C TRP A 27 12.01 14.83 14.50
N PRO A 28 13.30 14.91 14.10
CA PRO A 28 13.96 13.82 13.39
C PRO A 28 14.03 12.56 14.26
N LEU A 29 13.20 11.58 13.89
CA LEU A 29 12.95 10.31 14.61
C LEU A 29 14.25 9.57 14.96
N ALA A 30 15.24 9.63 14.07
CA ALA A 30 16.53 9.00 14.26
C ALA A 30 17.32 9.60 15.44
N ALA A 31 17.45 10.92 15.55
CA ALA A 31 18.29 11.52 16.59
C ALA A 31 17.66 11.40 17.98
N THR A 32 16.34 11.61 18.08
CA THR A 32 15.63 11.63 19.36
C THR A 32 15.54 10.25 20.03
N LEU A 33 15.43 9.17 19.23
CA LEU A 33 15.24 7.82 19.78
C LEU A 33 16.53 7.00 19.85
N THR A 34 17.54 7.29 19.00
CA THR A 34 18.76 6.47 18.94
C THR A 34 19.57 6.55 20.23
N LEU A 35 19.75 7.74 20.81
CA LEU A 35 20.58 7.88 22.01
C LEU A 35 19.98 7.15 23.24
N PRO A 36 18.69 7.34 23.60
CA PRO A 36 18.06 6.57 24.68
C PRO A 36 18.03 5.06 24.39
N ALA A 37 17.79 4.64 23.15
CA ALA A 37 17.79 3.23 22.77
C ALA A 37 19.18 2.60 22.90
N LEU A 38 20.24 3.29 22.46
CA LEU A 38 21.62 2.84 22.58
C LEU A 38 22.04 2.73 24.05
N LEU A 39 21.68 3.71 24.86
CA LEU A 39 21.96 3.69 26.30
C LEU A 39 21.27 2.52 27.00
N LEU A 40 20.00 2.27 26.65
CA LEU A 40 19.24 1.13 27.16
C LEU A 40 19.86 -0.20 26.71
N TRP A 41 20.25 -0.30 25.43
CA TRP A 41 20.89 -1.48 24.86
C TRP A 41 22.20 -1.82 25.59
N LEU A 42 23.09 -0.83 25.76
CA LEU A 42 24.35 -0.98 26.48
C LEU A 42 24.13 -1.36 27.96
N ASN A 43 23.15 -0.73 28.61
CA ASN A 43 22.85 -1.02 30.01
C ASN A 43 22.30 -2.45 30.21
N LEU A 44 21.45 -2.93 29.30
CA LEU A 44 20.94 -4.31 29.29
C LEU A 44 22.06 -5.32 29.05
N GLY A 45 22.95 -5.05 28.08
CA GLY A 45 24.12 -5.89 27.82
C GLY A 45 25.04 -5.99 29.03
N ALA A 46 25.33 -4.86 29.69
CA ALA A 46 26.12 -4.84 30.92
C ALA A 46 25.42 -5.59 32.06
N ALA A 47 24.10 -5.46 32.22
CA ALA A 47 23.35 -6.19 33.23
C ALA A 47 23.42 -7.72 33.03
N LEU A 48 23.32 -8.19 31.78
CA LEU A 48 23.50 -9.59 31.41
C LEU A 48 24.92 -10.10 31.70
N ALA A 49 25.94 -9.26 31.50
CA ALA A 49 27.35 -9.59 31.74
C ALA A 49 27.75 -9.56 33.22
N VAL A 50 27.16 -8.68 34.02
CA VAL A 50 27.56 -8.48 35.43
C VAL A 50 26.73 -9.34 36.39
N PHE A 51 25.40 -9.39 36.24
CA PHE A 51 24.57 -10.03 37.24
C PHE A 51 24.29 -11.51 36.94
N PRO A 52 24.75 -12.44 37.81
CA PRO A 52 24.56 -13.88 37.58
C PRO A 52 23.09 -14.29 37.66
N VAL A 53 22.23 -13.50 38.31
CA VAL A 53 20.79 -13.76 38.41
C VAL A 53 20.15 -13.91 37.03
N PHE A 54 20.55 -13.10 36.06
CA PHE A 54 20.03 -13.21 34.69
C PHE A 54 20.48 -14.52 34.03
N ARG A 55 21.75 -14.91 34.20
CA ARG A 55 22.35 -16.11 33.60
C ARG A 55 21.94 -17.43 34.25
N ARG A 56 21.48 -17.40 35.50
CA ARG A 56 21.04 -18.60 36.24
C ARG A 56 19.72 -19.17 35.74
N SER A 57 18.94 -18.41 34.99
CA SER A 57 17.70 -18.90 34.38
C SER A 57 17.67 -18.62 32.89
N LEU A 58 17.65 -19.69 32.10
CA LEU A 58 17.62 -19.62 30.63
C LEU A 58 16.46 -18.74 30.14
N SER A 59 15.28 -18.89 30.73
CA SER A 59 14.10 -18.10 30.39
C SER A 59 14.29 -16.60 30.63
N LEU A 60 14.89 -16.19 31.74
CA LEU A 60 15.14 -14.77 32.00
C LEU A 60 16.25 -14.23 31.10
N THR A 61 17.29 -15.03 30.80
CA THR A 61 18.33 -14.66 29.82
C THR A 61 17.72 -14.43 28.44
N LEU A 62 16.92 -15.36 27.94
CA LEU A 62 16.27 -15.27 26.61
C LEU A 62 15.35 -14.06 26.51
N PHE A 63 14.60 -13.74 27.57
CA PHE A 63 13.78 -12.53 27.61
C PHE A 63 14.61 -11.26 27.42
N HIS A 64 15.68 -11.10 28.19
CA HIS A 64 16.53 -9.90 28.10
C HIS A 64 17.31 -9.84 26.79
N LEU A 65 17.77 -10.98 26.27
CA LEU A 65 18.43 -11.05 24.98
C LEU A 65 17.47 -10.64 23.85
N ALA A 66 16.23 -11.12 23.87
CA ALA A 66 15.22 -10.76 22.89
C ALA A 66 14.86 -9.26 22.96
N LEU A 67 14.74 -8.70 24.17
CA LEU A 67 14.56 -7.27 24.38
C LEU A 67 15.74 -6.45 23.85
N MET A 68 16.96 -6.91 24.11
CA MET A 68 18.19 -6.28 23.63
C MET A 68 18.28 -6.32 22.10
N LEU A 69 17.85 -7.40 21.45
CA LEU A 69 17.81 -7.50 19.98
C LEU A 69 16.67 -6.68 19.35
N MET A 70 15.56 -6.50 20.07
CA MET A 70 14.40 -5.73 19.58
C MET A 70 14.75 -4.25 19.38
N LEU A 71 15.56 -3.66 20.26
CA LEU A 71 15.94 -2.24 20.18
C LEU A 71 16.62 -1.85 18.86
N PRO A 72 17.76 -2.45 18.46
CA PRO A 72 18.40 -2.12 17.19
C PRO A 72 17.52 -2.49 15.99
N LEU A 73 16.76 -3.59 16.08
CA LEU A 73 15.82 -3.97 15.02
C LEU A 73 14.75 -2.89 14.81
N ALA A 74 14.16 -2.35 15.87
CA ALA A 74 13.16 -1.29 15.78
C ALA A 74 13.73 0.02 15.20
N LEU A 75 14.99 0.36 15.51
CA LEU A 75 15.67 1.52 14.95
C LEU A 75 15.96 1.37 13.45
N VAL A 76 16.26 0.15 13.01
CA VAL A 76 16.65 -0.16 11.63
C VAL A 76 15.46 -0.55 10.74
N ALA A 77 14.35 -1.03 11.32
CA ALA A 77 13.15 -1.50 10.62
C ALA A 77 12.66 -0.53 9.54
N GLY A 78 12.54 0.76 9.87
CA GLY A 78 12.09 1.80 8.94
C GLY A 78 13.04 2.07 7.77
N ARG A 79 14.29 1.58 7.81
CA ARG A 79 15.29 1.82 6.76
C ARG A 79 15.11 0.94 5.53
N PHE A 80 14.49 -0.22 5.70
CA PHE A 80 14.18 -1.16 4.61
C PHE A 80 12.70 -1.12 4.17
N HIS A 81 11.91 -0.27 4.82
CA HIS A 81 10.48 -0.16 4.57
C HIS A 81 10.19 0.44 3.18
N PHE A 82 9.15 -0.06 2.54
CA PHE A 82 8.58 0.54 1.34
C PHE A 82 7.05 0.51 1.40
N ALA A 83 6.43 1.62 1.02
CA ALA A 83 5.01 1.75 0.80
C ALA A 83 4.77 2.62 -0.43
N GLY A 84 3.83 2.18 -1.26
CA GLY A 84 3.39 2.91 -2.43
C GLY A 84 2.04 2.43 -2.90
N HIS A 85 1.56 3.05 -3.97
CA HIS A 85 0.31 2.69 -4.60
C HIS A 85 0.39 2.87 -6.11
N PHE A 86 -0.50 2.18 -6.82
CA PHE A 86 -0.64 2.30 -8.26
C PHE A 86 -2.08 1.98 -8.66
N GLU A 87 -2.45 2.37 -9.87
CA GLU A 87 -3.74 2.07 -10.45
C GLU A 87 -3.57 1.15 -11.65
N LEU A 88 -4.35 0.08 -11.70
CA LEU A 88 -4.28 -0.89 -12.79
C LEU A 88 -5.65 -0.99 -13.46
N PRO A 89 -5.77 -0.62 -14.74
CA PRO A 89 -6.96 -0.90 -15.54
C PRO A 89 -7.11 -2.41 -15.84
N GLU A 90 -8.34 -2.90 -15.96
CA GLU A 90 -8.62 -4.26 -16.43
C GLU A 90 -7.99 -4.52 -17.80
N GLY A 91 -7.35 -5.68 -17.95
CA GLY A 91 -6.59 -6.09 -19.11
C GLY A 91 -5.17 -5.51 -19.19
N ALA A 92 -4.81 -4.55 -18.33
CA ALA A 92 -3.49 -3.95 -18.33
C ALA A 92 -2.48 -4.73 -17.45
N ALA A 93 -1.21 -4.66 -17.84
CA ALA A 93 -0.08 -5.11 -17.05
C ALA A 93 0.42 -4.00 -16.12
N PHE A 94 0.97 -4.40 -14.98
CA PHE A 94 1.63 -3.50 -14.05
C PHE A 94 2.79 -2.80 -14.74
N ASP A 95 2.80 -1.47 -14.62
CA ASP A 95 3.86 -0.61 -15.13
C ASP A 95 4.55 0.06 -13.93
N PRO A 96 5.84 -0.25 -13.68
CA PRO A 96 6.61 0.40 -12.62
C PRO A 96 6.66 1.93 -12.75
N GLY A 97 6.51 2.48 -13.95
CA GLY A 97 6.46 3.93 -14.20
C GLY A 97 5.20 4.61 -13.65
N ARG A 98 4.14 3.85 -13.36
CA ARG A 98 2.89 4.34 -12.75
C ARG A 98 2.84 4.15 -11.24
N LEU A 99 3.91 3.64 -10.63
CA LEU A 99 4.01 3.44 -9.19
C LEU A 99 4.28 4.78 -8.49
N VAL A 100 3.35 5.18 -7.62
CA VAL A 100 3.53 6.33 -6.74
C VAL A 100 4.14 5.85 -5.43
N ILE A 101 5.27 6.43 -5.06
CA ILE A 101 5.99 6.09 -3.83
C ILE A 101 5.49 6.99 -2.70
N ASP A 102 4.80 6.39 -1.72
CA ASP A 102 4.30 7.10 -0.54
C ASP A 102 5.40 7.27 0.51
N ARG A 103 6.18 6.20 0.72
CA ARG A 103 7.24 6.15 1.72
C ARG A 103 8.28 5.13 1.34
N GLN A 104 9.55 5.50 1.44
CA GLN A 104 10.68 4.61 1.17
C GLN A 104 11.79 4.84 2.18
N GLY A 105 12.32 3.76 2.73
CA GLY A 105 13.50 3.78 3.57
C GLY A 105 14.79 3.92 2.76
N PRO A 106 15.85 4.54 3.29
CA PRO A 106 17.10 4.80 2.58
C PRO A 106 17.87 3.55 2.14
N TRP A 107 17.56 2.38 2.70
CA TRP A 107 18.20 1.11 2.35
C TRP A 107 17.24 0.15 1.63
N TYR A 108 16.10 0.66 1.15
CA TYR A 108 15.21 -0.13 0.30
C TYR A 108 15.87 -0.42 -1.05
N THR A 109 15.78 -1.68 -1.46
CA THR A 109 16.21 -2.17 -2.77
C THR A 109 14.99 -2.33 -3.69
N PRO A 110 14.97 -1.69 -4.87
CA PRO A 110 13.85 -1.83 -5.81
C PRO A 110 13.70 -3.27 -6.33
N GLY A 111 12.58 -3.92 -6.04
CA GLY A 111 12.22 -5.24 -6.57
C GLY A 111 11.00 -5.24 -7.49
N LEU A 112 10.13 -4.23 -7.41
CA LEU A 112 8.85 -4.21 -8.14
C LEU A 112 8.97 -4.13 -9.67
N SER A 113 10.13 -3.76 -10.21
CA SER A 113 10.36 -3.77 -11.66
C SER A 113 10.24 -5.17 -12.29
N ALA A 114 10.43 -6.23 -11.51
CA ALA A 114 10.25 -7.62 -11.94
C ALA A 114 8.82 -8.16 -11.76
N LEU A 115 7.88 -7.34 -11.28
CA LEU A 115 6.51 -7.76 -11.02
C LEU A 115 5.73 -7.90 -12.35
N ASN A 116 5.57 -9.13 -12.83
CA ASN A 116 4.67 -9.42 -13.95
C ASN A 116 3.26 -9.73 -13.43
N LEU A 117 2.51 -8.65 -13.18
CA LEU A 117 1.13 -8.68 -12.71
C LEU A 117 0.22 -8.10 -13.79
N THR A 118 -0.89 -8.77 -14.09
CA THR A 118 -1.96 -8.22 -14.95
C THR A 118 -3.29 -8.29 -14.22
N LEU A 119 -4.17 -7.32 -14.43
CA LEU A 119 -5.51 -7.32 -13.85
C LEU A 119 -6.49 -7.95 -14.84
N ASP A 120 -7.11 -9.06 -14.45
CA ASP A 120 -8.07 -9.77 -15.30
C ASP A 120 -9.50 -9.22 -15.14
N SER A 121 -9.94 -9.00 -13.90
CA SER A 121 -11.30 -8.51 -13.63
C SER A 121 -11.44 -7.94 -12.22
N ILE A 122 -12.33 -6.98 -12.06
CA ILE A 122 -12.71 -6.37 -10.78
C ILE A 122 -14.16 -6.76 -10.44
N SER A 123 -14.40 -7.02 -9.17
CA SER A 123 -15.72 -7.21 -8.60
C SER A 123 -15.83 -6.30 -7.37
N ALA A 124 -16.71 -5.32 -7.45
CA ALA A 124 -17.04 -4.44 -6.34
C ALA A 124 -18.55 -4.46 -6.10
N SER A 125 -18.95 -4.55 -4.83
CA SER A 125 -20.36 -4.47 -4.44
C SER A 125 -20.53 -3.58 -3.23
N TYR A 126 -21.66 -2.87 -3.21
CA TYR A 126 -21.93 -1.79 -2.26
C TYR A 126 -23.30 -2.02 -1.63
N ALA A 127 -23.38 -1.82 -0.32
CA ALA A 127 -24.65 -1.78 0.39
C ALA A 127 -25.27 -0.37 0.32
N GLU A 128 -26.48 -0.25 0.88
CA GLU A 128 -27.17 1.03 1.06
C GLU A 128 -26.24 2.12 1.62
N GLY A 129 -26.36 3.33 1.07
CA GLY A 129 -25.47 4.45 1.37
C GLY A 129 -24.06 4.28 0.78
N LEU A 130 -23.91 3.50 -0.28
CA LEU A 130 -22.67 3.29 -1.05
C LEU A 130 -21.50 2.78 -0.20
N ARG A 131 -21.81 2.00 0.84
CA ARG A 131 -20.80 1.41 1.72
C ARG A 131 -20.17 0.20 1.01
N PRO A 132 -18.84 0.20 0.77
CA PRO A 132 -18.17 -0.95 0.15
C PRO A 132 -18.38 -2.19 1.02
N GLN A 133 -18.90 -3.25 0.42
CA GLN A 133 -19.08 -4.55 1.08
C GLN A 133 -17.96 -5.50 0.68
N HIS A 134 -17.79 -5.70 -0.63
CA HIS A 134 -16.81 -6.64 -1.17
C HIS A 134 -16.09 -5.98 -2.33
N ILE A 135 -14.75 -5.93 -2.24
CA ILE A 135 -13.87 -5.55 -3.35
C ILE A 135 -12.88 -6.68 -3.58
N ARG A 136 -12.86 -7.17 -4.81
CA ARG A 136 -12.01 -8.28 -5.27
C ARG A 136 -11.42 -7.95 -6.62
N ALA A 137 -10.13 -8.19 -6.77
CA ALA A 137 -9.43 -8.13 -8.04
C ALA A 137 -8.89 -9.53 -8.37
N ARG A 138 -9.30 -10.06 -9.53
CA ARG A 138 -8.67 -11.24 -10.12
C ARG A 138 -7.48 -10.76 -10.94
N VAL A 139 -6.31 -11.29 -10.62
CA VAL A 139 -5.05 -10.89 -11.25
C VAL A 139 -4.33 -12.12 -11.77
N ARG A 140 -3.45 -11.95 -12.75
CA ARG A 140 -2.53 -12.99 -13.19
C ARG A 140 -1.12 -12.58 -12.84
N LEU A 141 -0.45 -13.39 -12.04
CA LEU A 141 0.92 -13.20 -11.60
C LEU A 141 1.79 -14.25 -12.30
N ASN A 142 2.70 -13.84 -13.18
CA ASN A 142 3.56 -14.75 -13.95
C ASN A 142 2.77 -15.84 -14.73
N GLY A 143 1.55 -15.54 -15.16
CA GLY A 143 0.67 -16.54 -15.81
C GLY A 143 -0.35 -17.20 -14.88
N ASP A 144 -0.13 -17.18 -13.56
CA ASP A 144 -1.01 -17.83 -12.60
C ASP A 144 -2.14 -16.92 -12.11
N GLY A 145 -3.37 -17.40 -12.21
CA GLY A 145 -4.54 -16.71 -11.65
C GLY A 145 -4.49 -16.64 -10.12
N LYS A 146 -4.62 -15.43 -9.57
CA LYS A 146 -4.72 -15.13 -8.14
C LYS A 146 -5.88 -14.18 -7.88
N VAL A 147 -6.33 -14.13 -6.63
CA VAL A 147 -7.37 -13.19 -6.19
C VAL A 147 -6.84 -12.37 -5.05
N ILE A 148 -6.95 -11.05 -5.18
CA ILE A 148 -6.69 -10.08 -4.11
C ILE A 148 -8.04 -9.57 -3.62
N ALA A 149 -8.26 -9.58 -2.31
CA ALA A 149 -9.49 -9.13 -1.70
C ALA A 149 -9.23 -8.33 -0.43
N GLU A 150 -10.24 -7.66 0.08
CA GLU A 150 -10.14 -6.99 1.39
C GLU A 150 -9.67 -7.97 2.47
N GLY A 151 -8.65 -7.56 3.24
CA GLY A 151 -8.02 -8.38 4.27
C GLY A 151 -7.18 -9.56 3.74
N ARG A 152 -7.14 -9.80 2.43
CA ARG A 152 -6.41 -10.91 1.79
C ARG A 152 -5.44 -10.38 0.74
N PRO A 153 -4.24 -9.94 1.15
CA PRO A 153 -3.24 -9.44 0.21
C PRO A 153 -2.64 -10.56 -0.65
N LEU A 154 -2.17 -10.20 -1.84
CA LEU A 154 -1.24 -11.03 -2.58
C LEU A 154 0.16 -10.85 -2.01
N HIS A 155 0.82 -11.96 -1.70
CA HIS A 155 2.21 -11.99 -1.27
C HIS A 155 3.10 -12.30 -2.47
N TRP A 156 4.12 -11.48 -2.71
CA TRP A 156 5.09 -11.70 -3.78
C TRP A 156 6.46 -11.17 -3.35
N GLN A 157 7.47 -12.04 -3.26
CA GLN A 157 8.85 -11.66 -2.90
C GLN A 157 8.96 -10.74 -1.67
N GLY A 158 8.18 -11.01 -0.62
CA GLY A 158 8.12 -10.19 0.59
C GLY A 158 7.28 -8.91 0.48
N TYR A 159 6.80 -8.54 -0.71
CA TYR A 159 5.77 -7.52 -0.90
C TYR A 159 4.40 -8.07 -0.56
N ARG A 160 3.53 -7.17 -0.09
CA ARG A 160 2.10 -7.40 0.14
C ARG A 160 1.32 -6.39 -0.68
N LEU A 161 0.53 -6.88 -1.62
CA LEU A 161 -0.33 -6.07 -2.47
C LEU A 161 -1.77 -6.19 -1.97
N TYR A 162 -2.39 -5.05 -1.68
CA TYR A 162 -3.76 -4.92 -1.21
C TYR A 162 -4.59 -4.21 -2.26
N VAL A 163 -5.83 -4.64 -2.44
CA VAL A 163 -6.84 -3.79 -3.08
C VAL A 163 -7.18 -2.61 -2.18
N THR A 164 -7.40 -1.44 -2.77
CA THR A 164 -7.94 -0.29 -2.06
C THR A 164 -9.44 -0.18 -2.28
N LYS A 165 -10.08 0.77 -1.60
CA LYS A 165 -11.49 1.13 -1.85
C LYS A 165 -11.67 1.95 -3.13
N ASN A 166 -10.58 2.30 -3.80
CA ASN A 166 -10.60 3.14 -4.98
C ASN A 166 -10.79 2.24 -6.21
N VAL A 167 -12.04 2.18 -6.66
CA VAL A 167 -12.45 1.56 -7.93
C VAL A 167 -13.01 2.67 -8.79
N GLY A 168 -12.65 2.68 -10.06
CA GLY A 168 -13.11 3.70 -11.00
C GLY A 168 -13.24 3.18 -12.42
N PHE A 169 -13.57 4.09 -13.32
CA PHE A 169 -13.71 3.80 -14.73
C PHE A 169 -12.45 4.23 -15.48
N SER A 170 -12.05 3.42 -16.46
CA SER A 170 -10.97 3.73 -17.39
C SER A 170 -11.49 3.60 -18.81
N VAL A 171 -11.02 4.46 -19.71
CA VAL A 171 -11.37 4.40 -21.13
C VAL A 171 -10.21 3.83 -21.93
N ASN A 172 -10.52 2.94 -22.86
CA ASN A 172 -9.60 2.49 -23.88
C ASN A 172 -9.74 3.35 -25.12
N LEU A 173 -8.63 3.92 -25.55
CA LEU A 173 -8.52 4.80 -26.70
C LEU A 173 -7.49 4.24 -27.65
N ASP A 174 -7.78 4.25 -28.95
CA ASP A 174 -6.75 4.10 -29.96
C ASP A 174 -6.40 5.48 -30.51
N TYR A 175 -5.12 5.81 -30.54
CA TYR A 175 -4.60 6.98 -31.19
C TYR A 175 -3.82 6.57 -32.44
N LEU A 176 -4.28 7.05 -33.59
CA LEU A 176 -3.57 6.92 -34.86
C LEU A 176 -2.90 8.26 -35.16
N ALA A 177 -1.58 8.32 -35.02
CA ALA A 177 -0.80 9.50 -35.33
C ALA A 177 -0.70 9.73 -36.85
N SER A 178 -0.41 10.95 -37.26
CA SER A 178 -0.26 11.35 -38.67
C SER A 178 0.88 10.63 -39.39
N ASN A 179 1.91 10.19 -38.65
CA ASN A 179 3.00 9.37 -39.16
C ASN A 179 2.62 7.88 -39.36
N GLY A 180 1.36 7.51 -39.10
CA GLY A 180 0.85 6.14 -39.21
C GLY A 180 1.05 5.27 -37.96
N SER A 181 1.71 5.76 -36.90
CA SER A 181 1.86 4.99 -35.67
C SER A 181 0.53 4.85 -34.94
N ARG A 182 0.29 3.66 -34.35
CA ARG A 182 -0.90 3.38 -33.56
C ARG A 182 -0.52 3.13 -32.11
N HIS A 183 -1.16 3.86 -31.20
CA HIS A 183 -0.98 3.73 -29.77
C HIS A 183 -2.30 3.34 -29.12
N ASN A 184 -2.30 2.30 -28.30
CA ASN A 184 -3.42 1.97 -27.43
C ASN A 184 -3.19 2.63 -26.07
N LEU A 185 -4.17 3.37 -25.58
CA LEU A 185 -4.09 4.18 -24.37
C LEU A 185 -5.22 3.80 -23.43
N SER A 186 -4.90 3.63 -22.15
CA SER A 186 -5.89 3.54 -21.09
C SER A 186 -5.78 4.76 -20.17
N VAL A 187 -6.88 5.49 -20.01
CA VAL A 187 -6.96 6.70 -19.19
C VAL A 187 -7.91 6.46 -18.02
N ASN A 188 -7.35 6.47 -16.82
CA ASN A 188 -8.10 6.29 -15.58
C ASN A 188 -8.75 7.61 -15.15
N PHE A 189 -10.06 7.60 -14.96
CA PHE A 189 -10.78 8.69 -14.31
C PHE A 189 -10.67 8.58 -12.79
N PRO A 190 -10.91 9.67 -12.04
CA PRO A 190 -10.98 9.61 -10.58
C PRO A 190 -11.85 8.45 -10.09
N TRP A 191 -11.48 7.85 -8.95
CA TRP A 191 -12.26 6.77 -8.35
C TRP A 191 -13.72 7.20 -8.21
N PHE A 192 -14.64 6.29 -8.53
CA PHE A 192 -16.00 6.69 -8.90
C PHE A 192 -16.77 7.29 -7.72
N LEU A 193 -16.77 6.57 -6.59
CA LEU A 193 -17.44 7.03 -5.39
C LEU A 193 -16.85 8.35 -4.91
N GLY A 194 -17.68 9.30 -4.48
CA GLY A 194 -17.24 10.62 -4.04
C GLY A 194 -16.68 11.53 -5.13
N ASN A 195 -16.60 11.07 -6.39
CA ASN A 195 -16.22 11.87 -7.56
C ASN A 195 -17.17 11.62 -8.73
N GLU A 196 -18.43 11.29 -8.46
CA GLU A 196 -19.42 10.92 -9.48
C GLU A 196 -19.62 12.04 -10.50
N LEU A 197 -19.56 13.30 -10.03
CA LEU A 197 -19.67 14.51 -10.85
C LEU A 197 -18.34 14.97 -11.46
N ALA A 198 -17.21 14.41 -11.01
CA ALA A 198 -15.86 14.82 -11.35
C ALA A 198 -15.12 13.77 -12.20
N GLN A 199 -15.84 13.03 -13.04
CA GLN A 199 -15.28 11.99 -13.92
C GLN A 199 -14.62 12.60 -15.16
N ALA A 200 -13.58 13.42 -14.94
CA ALA A 200 -12.82 14.09 -15.98
C ALA A 200 -11.30 13.96 -15.76
N GLN A 201 -10.54 14.05 -16.85
CA GLN A 201 -9.07 13.96 -16.88
C GLN A 201 -8.48 14.86 -17.95
N GLU A 202 -7.25 15.30 -17.72
CA GLU A 202 -6.43 15.97 -18.73
C GLU A 202 -5.38 15.01 -19.28
N LEU A 203 -5.20 15.02 -20.61
CA LEU A 203 -4.23 14.20 -21.31
C LEU A 203 -3.50 15.05 -22.35
N THR A 204 -2.17 14.94 -22.41
CA THR A 204 -1.40 15.49 -23.53
C THR A 204 -1.10 14.37 -24.54
N LEU A 205 -1.48 14.56 -25.80
CA LEU A 205 -1.33 13.56 -26.85
C LEU A 205 -0.98 14.21 -28.19
N GLY A 206 0.13 13.81 -28.81
CA GLY A 206 0.58 14.40 -30.08
C GLY A 206 0.82 15.92 -30.01
N GLY A 207 1.24 16.42 -28.83
CA GLY A 207 1.40 17.84 -28.54
C GLY A 207 0.11 18.59 -28.18
N ASP A 208 -1.06 17.97 -28.37
CA ASP A 208 -2.36 18.55 -28.01
C ASP A 208 -2.71 18.27 -26.55
N ARG A 209 -3.15 19.30 -25.82
CA ARG A 209 -3.81 19.15 -24.51
C ARG A 209 -5.30 18.87 -24.71
N LEU A 210 -5.76 17.75 -24.18
CA LEU A 210 -7.13 17.27 -24.25
C LEU A 210 -7.73 17.22 -22.86
N TRP A 211 -8.95 17.69 -22.73
CA TRP A 211 -9.78 17.44 -21.56
C TRP A 211 -10.81 16.38 -21.92
N LEU A 212 -10.80 15.30 -21.17
CA LEU A 212 -11.66 14.13 -21.33
C LEU A 212 -12.67 14.11 -20.18
N LYS A 213 -13.94 13.87 -20.48
CA LYS A 213 -14.95 13.59 -19.45
C LYS A 213 -15.77 12.38 -19.83
N LEU A 214 -15.92 11.46 -18.89
CA LEU A 214 -16.81 10.32 -19.01
C LEU A 214 -18.22 10.73 -18.55
N ASP A 215 -19.16 10.73 -19.48
CA ASP A 215 -20.59 10.93 -19.25
C ASP A 215 -21.34 9.60 -19.47
N GLY A 216 -22.60 9.56 -19.07
CA GLY A 216 -23.45 8.36 -19.26
C GLY A 216 -23.28 7.32 -18.14
N LEU A 217 -23.01 7.78 -16.92
CA LEU A 217 -22.80 6.93 -15.74
C LEU A 217 -24.10 6.65 -14.96
N GLU A 218 -25.26 6.86 -15.59
CA GLU A 218 -26.54 6.50 -15.01
C GLU A 218 -26.64 4.95 -14.91
N ALA A 219 -27.29 4.45 -13.86
CA ALA A 219 -27.54 3.02 -13.63
C ALA A 219 -26.29 2.13 -13.45
N VAL A 220 -25.19 2.69 -12.93
CA VAL A 220 -24.02 1.89 -12.48
C VAL A 220 -24.28 1.10 -11.20
N PHE A 221 -25.35 1.48 -10.47
CA PHE A 221 -25.93 0.74 -9.35
C PHE A 221 -27.39 0.40 -9.62
N ASP A 222 -27.84 -0.66 -8.97
CA ASP A 222 -29.20 -1.16 -8.96
C ASP A 222 -29.81 -0.89 -7.58
N ASP A 223 -30.51 0.23 -7.46
CA ASP A 223 -31.09 0.71 -6.19
C ASP A 223 -32.17 -0.22 -5.64
N SER A 224 -32.62 -1.21 -6.42
CA SER A 224 -33.56 -2.24 -5.95
C SER A 224 -32.92 -3.31 -5.08
N LEU A 225 -31.58 -3.40 -5.09
CA LEU A 225 -30.82 -4.42 -4.36
C LEU A 225 -30.30 -3.86 -3.03
N ALA A 226 -30.45 -4.65 -1.96
CA ALA A 226 -29.81 -4.34 -0.67
C ALA A 226 -28.27 -4.29 -0.77
N VAL A 227 -27.70 -5.06 -1.71
CA VAL A 227 -26.29 -5.00 -2.11
C VAL A 227 -26.21 -4.98 -3.63
N SER A 228 -25.84 -3.82 -4.19
CA SER A 228 -25.69 -3.66 -5.63
C SER A 228 -24.24 -3.90 -6.06
N PRO A 229 -23.98 -4.75 -7.08
CA PRO A 229 -22.70 -4.76 -7.75
C PRO A 229 -22.49 -3.45 -8.52
N LEU A 230 -21.25 -2.97 -8.59
CA LEU A 230 -20.87 -1.90 -9.50
C LEU A 230 -20.84 -2.45 -10.92
N ARG A 231 -21.53 -1.78 -11.84
CA ARG A 231 -21.64 -2.17 -13.24
C ARG A 231 -20.99 -1.13 -14.14
N LEU A 232 -20.53 -1.56 -15.31
CA LEU A 232 -20.11 -0.63 -16.35
C LEU A 232 -21.33 0.15 -16.85
N PRO A 233 -21.15 1.42 -17.23
CA PRO A 233 -22.21 2.21 -17.84
C PRO A 233 -22.73 1.53 -19.12
N ALA A 234 -24.05 1.48 -19.28
CA ALA A 234 -24.66 0.80 -20.44
C ALA A 234 -24.46 1.57 -21.76
N ARG A 235 -24.36 2.90 -21.70
CA ARG A 235 -24.23 3.78 -22.87
C ARG A 235 -23.20 4.89 -22.61
N PRO A 236 -21.92 4.53 -22.40
CA PRO A 236 -20.90 5.50 -22.05
C PRO A 236 -20.68 6.49 -23.20
N LYS A 237 -20.51 7.76 -22.85
CA LYS A 237 -20.14 8.82 -23.79
C LYS A 237 -18.84 9.45 -23.32
N LEU A 238 -17.89 9.59 -24.23
CA LEU A 238 -16.65 10.30 -23.95
C LEU A 238 -16.72 11.70 -24.54
N VAL A 239 -16.75 12.71 -23.69
CA VAL A 239 -16.58 14.09 -24.10
C VAL A 239 -15.09 14.36 -24.26
N VAL A 240 -14.70 14.78 -25.45
CA VAL A 240 -13.34 15.21 -25.77
C VAL A 240 -13.38 16.71 -26.06
N ARG A 241 -12.67 17.50 -25.27
CA ARG A 241 -12.50 18.93 -25.48
C ARG A 241 -11.05 19.26 -25.78
N ARG A 242 -10.83 20.02 -26.85
CA ARG A 242 -9.53 20.56 -27.26
C ARG A 242 -9.74 22.05 -27.55
N GLN A 243 -9.13 22.93 -26.76
CA GLN A 243 -9.37 24.38 -26.85
C GLN A 243 -10.90 24.68 -26.81
N GLU A 244 -11.41 25.40 -27.81
CA GLU A 244 -12.83 25.75 -28.00
C GLU A 244 -13.67 24.58 -28.56
N THR A 245 -13.04 23.52 -29.08
CA THR A 245 -13.76 22.44 -29.77
C THR A 245 -14.20 21.37 -28.78
N ARG A 246 -15.50 21.08 -28.71
CA ARG A 246 -16.08 19.98 -27.94
C ARG A 246 -16.68 18.93 -28.87
N ARG A 247 -16.31 17.66 -28.68
CA ARG A 247 -16.93 16.52 -29.36
C ARG A 247 -17.38 15.49 -28.33
N VAL A 248 -18.51 14.84 -28.59
CA VAL A 248 -19.01 13.74 -27.78
C VAL A 248 -18.91 12.47 -28.61
N LEU A 249 -18.17 11.49 -28.12
CA LEU A 249 -17.91 10.22 -28.79
C LEU A 249 -18.70 9.11 -28.12
N SER A 250 -19.42 8.36 -28.94
CA SER A 250 -19.93 7.03 -28.60
C SER A 250 -18.87 5.97 -28.93
N LEU A 251 -19.09 4.73 -28.47
CA LEU A 251 -18.19 3.61 -28.77
C LEU A 251 -17.94 3.47 -30.28
N GLY A 252 -16.67 3.32 -30.66
CA GLY A 252 -16.19 3.24 -32.04
C GLY A 252 -16.05 4.58 -32.76
N GLN A 253 -16.61 5.67 -32.24
CA GLN A 253 -16.52 6.99 -32.87
C GLN A 253 -15.13 7.60 -32.74
N LYS A 254 -14.84 8.51 -33.68
CA LYS A 254 -13.52 9.12 -33.86
C LYS A 254 -13.56 10.63 -33.64
N ALA A 255 -12.51 11.18 -33.04
CA ALA A 255 -12.23 12.60 -33.01
C ALA A 255 -10.91 12.88 -33.72
N GLY A 256 -10.94 13.79 -34.71
CA GLY A 256 -9.72 14.32 -35.32
C GLY A 256 -9.01 15.23 -34.31
N LEU A 257 -7.71 15.02 -34.16
CA LEU A 257 -6.76 15.83 -33.41
C LEU A 257 -5.80 16.51 -34.40
N GLY A 258 -5.00 17.49 -33.95
CA GLY A 258 -4.10 18.22 -34.84
C GLY A 258 -3.08 17.29 -35.52
N GLN A 259 -2.58 16.30 -34.80
CA GLN A 259 -1.56 15.36 -35.29
C GLN A 259 -2.05 13.90 -35.39
N GLY A 260 -3.36 13.64 -35.41
CA GLY A 260 -3.85 12.27 -35.50
C GLY A 260 -5.35 12.11 -35.29
N THR A 261 -5.80 10.87 -35.10
CA THR A 261 -7.20 10.54 -34.82
C THR A 261 -7.30 9.72 -33.56
N LEU A 262 -8.16 10.15 -32.64
CA LEU A 262 -8.52 9.41 -31.43
C LEU A 262 -9.79 8.59 -31.69
N VAL A 263 -9.80 7.33 -31.30
CA VAL A 263 -10.97 6.43 -31.41
C VAL A 263 -11.35 5.94 -30.03
N PHE A 264 -12.60 6.15 -29.63
CA PHE A 264 -13.10 5.65 -28.35
C PHE A 264 -13.48 4.17 -28.48
N ARG A 265 -12.80 3.27 -27.74
CA ARG A 265 -13.00 1.81 -27.88
C ARG A 265 -13.90 1.21 -26.83
N GLY A 266 -13.86 1.70 -25.61
CA GLY A 266 -14.57 1.05 -24.52
C GLY A 266 -14.31 1.69 -23.17
N VAL A 267 -15.17 1.33 -22.23
CA VAL A 267 -14.97 1.60 -20.79
C VAL A 267 -14.73 0.26 -20.12
N HIS A 268 -13.83 0.26 -19.15
CA HIS A 268 -13.53 -0.88 -18.29
C HIS A 268 -13.27 -0.34 -16.88
N PHE A 269 -13.16 -1.22 -15.90
CA PHE A 269 -12.81 -0.78 -14.55
C PHE A 269 -11.29 -0.59 -14.42
N TRP A 270 -10.90 0.21 -13.45
CA TRP A 270 -9.56 0.16 -12.87
C TRP A 270 -9.64 0.03 -11.36
N GLN A 271 -8.60 -0.56 -10.78
CA GLN A 271 -8.48 -0.80 -9.34
C GLN A 271 -7.21 -0.16 -8.81
N GLY A 272 -7.35 0.56 -7.71
CA GLY A 272 -6.21 1.04 -6.94
C GLY A 272 -5.62 -0.09 -6.11
N PHE A 273 -4.30 -0.19 -6.10
CA PHE A 273 -3.53 -1.14 -5.28
C PHE A 273 -2.61 -0.39 -4.34
N LYS A 274 -2.47 -0.91 -3.12
CA LYS A 274 -1.42 -0.52 -2.18
C LYS A 274 -0.40 -1.63 -2.08
N VAL A 275 0.86 -1.27 -2.15
CA VAL A 275 1.98 -2.20 -2.01
C VAL A 275 2.79 -1.84 -0.77
N GLN A 276 3.13 -2.85 0.03
CA GLN A 276 3.94 -2.69 1.23
C GLN A 276 5.03 -3.75 1.28
N HIS A 277 6.23 -3.35 1.66
CA HIS A 277 7.34 -4.25 1.96
C HIS A 277 7.99 -3.83 3.29
N ASP A 278 8.13 -4.80 4.19
CA ASP A 278 8.80 -4.59 5.47
C ASP A 278 9.39 -5.94 5.95
N PRO A 279 10.68 -6.18 5.72
CA PRO A 279 11.32 -7.43 6.11
C PRO A 279 11.49 -7.55 7.63
N SER A 280 11.47 -6.44 8.37
CA SER A 280 11.68 -6.42 9.81
C SER A 280 10.51 -7.01 10.59
N ARG A 281 9.30 -6.99 10.02
CA ARG A 281 8.06 -7.42 10.68
C ARG A 281 8.13 -8.85 11.22
N HIS A 282 8.67 -9.78 10.45
CA HIS A 282 8.75 -11.19 10.86
C HIS A 282 9.74 -11.39 12.01
N TRP A 283 10.86 -10.67 11.98
CA TRP A 283 11.87 -10.67 13.05
C TRP A 283 11.33 -10.05 14.33
N MET A 284 10.60 -8.92 14.23
CA MET A 284 9.94 -8.31 15.37
C MET A 284 8.93 -9.27 16.00
N LEU A 285 8.09 -9.93 15.17
CA LEU A 285 7.14 -10.92 15.68
C LEU A 285 7.86 -12.08 16.39
N ALA A 286 8.92 -12.63 15.81
CA ALA A 286 9.70 -13.70 16.42
C ALA A 286 10.28 -13.29 17.78
N LEU A 287 10.84 -12.09 17.88
CA LEU A 287 11.37 -11.56 19.15
C LEU A 287 10.26 -11.31 20.19
N VAL A 288 9.08 -10.81 19.78
CA VAL A 288 7.92 -10.67 20.69
C VAL A 288 7.47 -12.02 21.22
N LEU A 289 7.32 -13.02 20.36
CA LEU A 289 6.92 -14.36 20.76
C LEU A 289 7.96 -15.00 21.70
N LEU A 290 9.25 -14.81 21.41
CA LEU A 290 10.34 -15.26 22.27
C LEU A 290 10.29 -14.58 23.65
N MET A 291 10.07 -13.26 23.70
CA MET A 291 9.90 -12.54 24.97
C MET A 291 8.71 -13.06 25.77
N LEU A 292 7.53 -13.17 25.15
CA LEU A 292 6.31 -13.64 25.83
C LEU A 292 6.44 -15.07 26.32
N GLY A 293 6.96 -15.98 25.50
CA GLY A 293 7.18 -17.38 25.86
C GLY A 293 8.21 -17.53 26.98
N SER A 294 9.30 -16.77 26.92
CA SER A 294 10.36 -16.77 27.93
C SER A 294 9.86 -16.23 29.28
N LEU A 295 9.12 -15.12 29.26
CA LEU A 295 8.54 -14.56 30.48
C LEU A 295 7.51 -15.51 31.11
N SER A 296 6.64 -16.12 30.29
CA SER A 296 5.65 -17.09 30.75
C SER A 296 6.30 -18.30 31.41
N CYS A 297 7.33 -18.88 30.78
CA CYS A 297 8.09 -20.00 31.36
C CYS A 297 8.75 -19.62 32.69
N PHE A 298 9.32 -18.42 32.78
CA PHE A 298 9.94 -17.94 34.01
C PHE A 298 8.92 -17.83 35.15
N LEU A 299 7.76 -17.22 34.88
CA LEU A 299 6.69 -17.05 35.86
C LEU A 299 6.12 -18.40 36.32
N VAL A 300 5.85 -19.32 35.40
CA VAL A 300 5.34 -20.67 35.73
C VAL A 300 6.33 -21.43 36.60
N ARG A 301 7.62 -21.48 36.24
CA ARG A 301 8.65 -22.13 37.06
C ARG A 301 8.76 -21.53 38.44
N ARG A 302 8.69 -20.20 38.54
CA ARG A 302 8.73 -19.50 39.82
C ARG A 302 7.51 -19.81 40.70
N HIS A 303 6.33 -19.98 40.11
CA HIS A 303 5.12 -20.34 40.85
C HIS A 303 5.11 -21.80 41.29
N VAL A 304 5.56 -22.73 40.44
CA VAL A 304 5.65 -24.16 40.78
C VAL A 304 6.66 -24.40 41.89
N LEU A 305 7.83 -23.76 41.86
CA LEU A 305 8.88 -23.90 42.89
C LEU A 305 8.56 -23.23 44.23
N ARG A 306 7.46 -22.47 44.31
CA ARG A 306 6.98 -21.81 45.54
C ARG A 306 5.85 -22.58 46.25
N ARG A 307 5.36 -23.65 45.64
CA ARG A 307 4.43 -24.61 46.25
C ARG A 307 5.23 -25.84 46.68
#